data_AF-A0ABD3Q382-F1
#
_entry.id   AF-A0ABD3Q382-F1
#
_cell.length_a   1.000
_cell.length_b   1.000
_cell.length_c   1.000
_cell.angle_alpha   90.00
_cell.angle_beta   90.00
_cell.angle_gamma   90.00
#
_symmetry.space_group_name_H-M   'P 1'
#
loop_
_entity.id
_entity.type
_entity.pdbx_description
1 polymer ?
#
loop_
_entity_poly.entity_id
_entity_poly.type
_entity_poly.pdbx_seq_one_letter_code
_entity_poly.pdbx_strand_id
1 'polypeptide(L)'
;MSTDDGIFRLCYSFLQIQEDLISIRHFAANGLVVALTSSGKVINFQFSELPTLQSGQIVEQDDLKALTLEKLIERMQRYLKQGISDSRRLMGYGMLWLMADVYGLDVVWEALLHPDAEMFQVKGKDNIMSFKRRLLGHNKGVNYKVDAIHDIDLPNRVVVADFECLISGKEGRGTDFPKFDQNWKLICVEAVRHGLPLQF
;
A
#
# COMPACT_ATOMS: atom_id res chain seq x y z
N MET A 1 -10.02 9.87 -16.72
CA MET A 1 -8.90 9.03 -16.23
C MET A 1 -9.50 8.07 -15.23
N SER A 2 -9.24 6.76 -15.35
CA SER A 2 -9.67 5.82 -14.31
C SER A 2 -8.87 6.09 -13.03
N THR A 3 -9.48 5.87 -11.87
CA THR A 3 -8.86 5.98 -10.54
C THR A 3 -7.57 5.17 -10.39
N ASP A 4 -7.37 4.17 -11.24
CA ASP A 4 -6.20 3.29 -11.22
C ASP A 4 -4.91 4.03 -11.61
N ASP A 5 -4.94 4.93 -12.61
CA ASP A 5 -3.77 5.68 -13.10
C ASP A 5 -3.13 6.60 -12.03
N GLY A 6 -3.90 7.04 -11.04
CA GLY A 6 -3.43 7.93 -9.97
C GLY A 6 -2.56 7.20 -8.94
N ILE A 7 -2.98 6.01 -8.50
CA ILE A 7 -2.24 5.20 -7.52
C ILE A 7 -0.90 4.75 -8.10
N PHE A 8 -0.86 4.40 -9.40
CA PHE A 8 0.37 4.00 -10.09
C PHE A 8 1.47 5.06 -10.08
N ARG A 9 1.10 6.30 -10.40
CA ARG A 9 2.04 7.43 -10.42
C ARG A 9 2.49 7.80 -9.02
N LEU A 10 1.61 7.65 -8.04
CA LEU A 10 1.90 7.92 -6.65
C LEU A 10 2.96 6.98 -6.08
N CYS A 11 2.78 5.67 -6.25
CA CYS A 11 3.76 4.66 -5.84
C CYS A 11 5.14 4.94 -6.44
N TYR A 12 5.20 5.37 -7.71
CA TYR A 12 6.45 5.69 -8.38
C TYR A 12 7.09 6.99 -7.89
N SER A 13 6.31 8.06 -7.75
CA SER A 13 6.80 9.34 -7.22
C SER A 13 7.38 9.19 -5.82
N PHE A 14 6.85 8.29 -4.99
CA PHE A 14 7.45 7.97 -3.68
C PHE A 14 8.84 7.37 -3.77
N LEU A 15 9.13 6.54 -4.78
CA LEU A 15 10.46 5.94 -4.98
C LEU A 15 11.51 6.99 -5.37
N GLN A 16 11.11 8.18 -5.81
CA GLN A 16 12.03 9.23 -6.25
C GLN A 16 12.36 10.27 -5.16
N ILE A 17 11.55 10.35 -4.11
CA ILE A 17 11.86 11.19 -2.94
C ILE A 17 13.21 10.71 -2.38
N GLN A 18 14.03 11.55 -1.75
CA GLN A 18 15.29 11.14 -1.10
C GLN A 18 15.24 11.18 0.44
N GLU A 19 14.07 11.48 1.01
CA GLU A 19 13.83 11.58 2.46
C GLU A 19 12.89 10.47 2.97
N ASP A 20 13.02 10.10 4.24
CA ASP A 20 12.10 9.12 4.86
C ASP A 20 10.69 9.70 4.98
N LEU A 21 9.69 8.87 4.69
CA LEU A 21 8.28 9.26 4.76
C LEU A 21 7.68 8.77 6.07
N ILE A 22 6.99 9.65 6.78
CA ILE A 22 6.28 9.32 8.02
C ILE A 22 4.80 9.01 7.73
N SER A 23 4.15 9.81 6.88
CA SER A 23 2.72 9.62 6.58
C SER A 23 2.41 9.98 5.14
N ILE A 24 1.36 9.35 4.60
CA ILE A 24 0.83 9.62 3.27
C ILE A 24 -0.69 9.69 3.36
N ARG A 25 -1.28 10.80 2.95
CA ARG A 25 -2.73 10.99 2.90
C ARG A 25 -3.21 11.31 1.50
N HIS A 26 -4.23 10.60 1.04
CA HIS A 26 -4.91 10.89 -0.21
C HIS A 26 -6.16 11.73 0.03
N PHE A 27 -6.26 12.86 -0.66
CA PHE A 27 -7.43 13.73 -0.71
C PHE A 27 -8.11 13.55 -2.07
N ALA A 28 -8.88 12.47 -2.19
CA ALA A 28 -9.47 12.04 -3.46
C ALA A 28 -10.31 13.14 -4.15
N ALA A 29 -11.05 13.95 -3.38
CA ALA A 29 -11.88 15.04 -3.91
C ALA A 29 -11.07 16.11 -4.68
N ASN A 30 -9.79 16.26 -4.35
CA ASN A 30 -8.89 17.25 -4.95
C ASN A 30 -7.84 16.61 -5.86
N GLY A 31 -7.87 15.28 -6.01
CA GLY A 31 -6.78 14.53 -6.62
C GLY A 31 -5.43 14.92 -6.02
N LEU A 32 -5.32 15.06 -4.70
CA LEU A 32 -4.10 15.52 -4.03
C LEU A 32 -3.61 14.41 -3.11
N VAL A 33 -2.33 14.08 -3.14
CA VAL A 33 -1.68 13.29 -2.10
C VAL A 33 -0.66 14.14 -1.40
N VAL A 34 -0.68 14.09 -0.07
CA VAL A 34 0.25 14.80 0.78
C VAL A 34 1.09 13.76 1.53
N ALA A 35 2.40 13.88 1.43
CA ALA A 35 3.34 13.10 2.20
C ALA A 35 4.11 13.99 3.18
N LEU A 36 4.25 13.54 4.43
CA LEU A 36 5.08 14.18 5.43
C LEU A 36 6.40 13.42 5.55
N THR A 37 7.53 14.11 5.46
CA THR A 37 8.85 13.51 5.63
C THR A 37 9.36 13.59 7.06
N SER A 38 10.38 12.80 7.37
CA SER A 38 11.05 12.81 8.68
C SER A 38 11.74 14.13 9.03
N SER A 39 12.03 14.97 8.03
CA SER A 39 12.56 16.32 8.24
C SER A 39 11.45 17.36 8.53
N GLY A 40 10.18 16.94 8.54
CA GLY A 40 9.03 17.83 8.68
C GLY A 40 8.59 18.50 7.37
N LYS A 41 9.17 18.12 6.23
CA LYS A 41 8.74 18.65 4.93
C LYS A 41 7.42 18.02 4.49
N VAL A 42 6.58 18.84 3.88
CA VAL A 42 5.33 18.42 3.26
C VAL A 42 5.55 18.36 1.76
N ILE A 43 5.29 17.21 1.15
CA ILE A 43 5.39 16.98 -0.29
C ILE A 43 3.98 16.74 -0.83
N ASN A 44 3.57 17.56 -1.80
CA ASN A 44 2.26 17.51 -2.42
C ASN A 44 2.36 16.90 -3.82
N PHE A 45 1.49 15.96 -4.13
CA PHE A 45 1.31 15.34 -5.44
C PHE A 45 -0.10 15.63 -5.92
N GLN A 46 -0.23 16.56 -6.87
CA GLN A 46 -1.53 16.91 -7.43
C GLN A 46 -1.72 16.18 -8.77
N PHE A 47 -2.78 15.37 -8.85
CA PHE A 47 -3.13 14.56 -10.01
C PHE A 47 -3.94 15.33 -11.06
N SER A 48 -4.53 16.48 -10.69
CA SER A 48 -5.42 17.25 -11.58
C SER A 48 -4.68 18.10 -12.62
N GLU A 49 -3.42 18.45 -12.38
CA GLU A 49 -2.56 19.16 -13.32
C GLU A 49 -1.13 18.67 -13.09
N LEU A 50 -0.55 17.92 -14.03
CA LEU A 50 0.88 17.58 -13.97
C LEU A 50 1.68 18.88 -14.11
N PRO A 51 2.45 19.31 -13.11
CA PRO A 51 3.44 20.34 -13.33
C PRO A 51 4.53 19.73 -14.21
N THR A 52 4.88 20.41 -15.29
CA THR A 52 6.24 20.37 -15.81
C THR A 52 7.16 20.75 -14.66
N LEU A 53 7.83 19.75 -14.07
CA LEU A 53 8.86 19.96 -13.05
C LEU A 53 9.97 20.84 -13.65
N GLN A 54 9.89 22.15 -13.39
CA GLN A 54 11.00 23.08 -13.58
C GLN A 54 12.01 22.86 -12.45
N SER A 55 12.83 21.83 -12.59
CA SER A 55 14.26 21.85 -12.28
C SER A 55 14.81 20.41 -12.31
N GLY A 56 15.24 19.99 -13.50
CA GLY A 56 16.48 19.23 -13.64
C GLY A 56 16.53 17.81 -13.09
N GLN A 57 15.68 16.92 -13.59
CA GLN A 57 16.08 15.64 -14.18
C GLN A 57 14.81 14.94 -14.66
N ILE A 58 14.57 14.99 -15.96
CA ILE A 58 13.50 14.22 -16.61
C ILE A 58 13.95 12.76 -16.54
N VAL A 59 13.41 11.99 -15.59
CA VAL A 59 13.29 10.55 -15.80
C VAL A 59 12.20 10.41 -16.85
N GLU A 60 12.57 9.89 -18.03
CA GLU A 60 11.76 9.84 -19.26
C GLU A 60 10.27 9.61 -18.97
N GLN A 61 9.46 10.63 -19.24
CA GLN A 61 8.03 10.69 -18.99
C GLN A 61 7.22 9.69 -19.85
N ASP A 62 7.83 9.08 -20.85
CA ASP A 62 7.15 8.18 -21.79
C ASP A 62 7.04 6.73 -21.29
N ASP A 63 7.83 6.32 -20.29
CA ASP A 63 7.79 4.96 -19.75
C ASP A 63 6.64 4.70 -18.75
N LEU A 64 5.95 5.76 -18.31
CA LEU A 64 4.90 5.67 -17.28
C LEU A 64 3.48 5.57 -17.84
N LYS A 65 3.27 5.82 -19.14
CA LYS A 65 1.92 5.88 -19.75
C LYS A 65 1.24 4.52 -19.92
N ALA A 66 1.92 3.41 -19.65
CA ALA A 66 1.38 2.06 -19.84
C ALA A 66 2.03 0.97 -18.96
N LEU A 67 2.40 1.28 -17.71
CA LEU A 67 2.83 0.23 -16.79
C LEU A 67 1.60 -0.56 -16.33
N THR A 68 1.55 -1.85 -16.66
CA THR A 68 0.57 -2.74 -16.06
C THR A 68 0.84 -2.88 -14.57
N LEU A 69 -0.16 -3.31 -13.81
CA LEU A 69 -0.06 -3.49 -12.37
C LEU A 69 1.09 -4.43 -11.99
N GLU A 70 1.28 -5.49 -12.77
CA GLU A 70 2.37 -6.45 -12.63
C GLU A 70 3.74 -5.78 -12.79
N LYS A 71 3.91 -4.96 -13.83
CA LYS A 71 5.17 -4.23 -14.05
C LYS A 71 5.47 -3.20 -12.96
N LEU A 72 4.45 -2.55 -12.41
CA LEU A 72 4.64 -1.67 -11.25
C LEU A 72 5.15 -2.47 -10.06
N ILE A 73 4.50 -3.59 -9.73
CA ILE A 73 4.88 -4.46 -8.61
C ILE A 73 6.32 -4.91 -8.76
N GLU A 74 6.72 -5.40 -9.94
CA GLU A 74 8.09 -5.80 -10.22
C GLU A 74 9.08 -4.65 -10.02
N ARG A 75 8.73 -3.43 -10.46
CA ARG A 75 9.59 -2.25 -10.30
C ARG A 75 9.71 -1.83 -8.83
N MET A 76 8.60 -1.83 -8.08
CA MET A 76 8.59 -1.56 -6.64
C MET A 76 9.44 -2.59 -5.91
N GLN A 77 9.26 -3.89 -6.18
CA GLN A 77 10.06 -4.96 -5.58
C GLN A 77 11.55 -4.82 -5.89
N ARG A 78 11.92 -4.43 -7.12
CA ARG A 78 13.32 -4.14 -7.47
C ARG A 78 13.87 -2.96 -6.69
N TYR A 79 13.12 -1.87 -6.60
CA TYR A 79 13.55 -0.69 -5.85
C TYR A 79 13.70 -0.98 -4.35
N LEU A 80 12.77 -1.72 -3.75
CA LEU A 80 12.81 -2.10 -2.34
C LEU A 80 14.03 -2.92 -1.95
N LYS A 81 14.58 -3.68 -2.92
CA LYS A 81 15.82 -4.46 -2.76
C LYS A 81 17.10 -3.62 -2.91
N GLN A 82 17.01 -2.38 -3.37
CA GLN A 82 18.15 -1.48 -3.50
C GLN A 82 18.46 -0.81 -2.14
N GLY A 83 19.61 -0.15 -2.01
CA GLY A 83 20.14 0.44 -0.77
C GLY A 83 19.35 1.62 -0.21
N ILE A 84 18.05 1.45 0.00
CA ILE A 84 17.13 2.41 0.60
C ILE A 84 17.03 2.19 2.12
N SER A 85 16.57 3.21 2.84
CA SER A 85 16.37 3.15 4.29
C SER A 85 15.29 2.13 4.67
N ASP A 86 15.37 1.61 5.89
CA ASP A 86 14.40 0.65 6.42
C ASP A 86 12.99 1.26 6.57
N SER A 87 12.89 2.56 6.88
CA SER A 87 11.60 3.30 6.86
C SER A 87 10.94 3.23 5.49
N ARG A 88 11.71 3.51 4.42
CA ARG A 88 11.21 3.44 3.04
C ARG A 88 10.86 2.02 2.62
N ARG A 89 11.62 1.02 3.08
CA ARG A 89 11.28 -0.38 2.87
C ARG A 89 9.95 -0.72 3.49
N LEU A 90 9.79 -0.42 4.78
CA LEU A 90 8.57 -0.71 5.53
C LEU A 90 7.36 -0.06 4.85
N MET A 91 7.46 1.22 4.49
CA MET A 91 6.41 1.94 3.76
C MET A 91 6.09 1.24 2.43
N GLY A 92 7.08 0.95 1.59
CA GLY A 92 6.84 0.36 0.28
C GLY A 92 6.28 -1.07 0.34
N TYR A 93 6.70 -1.88 1.32
CA TYR A 93 6.12 -3.19 1.59
C TYR A 93 4.68 -3.09 2.12
N GLY A 94 4.39 -2.12 2.99
CA GLY A 94 3.04 -1.78 3.42
C GLY A 94 2.13 -1.42 2.25
N MET A 95 2.61 -0.55 1.34
CA MET A 95 1.87 -0.18 0.14
C MET A 95 1.60 -1.39 -0.77
N LEU A 96 2.59 -2.26 -0.99
CA LEU A 96 2.41 -3.48 -1.78
C LEU A 96 1.32 -4.39 -1.17
N TRP A 97 1.33 -4.56 0.15
CA TRP A 97 0.29 -5.33 0.84
C TRP A 97 -1.10 -4.72 0.66
N LEU A 98 -1.25 -3.42 0.94
CA LEU A 98 -2.54 -2.72 0.84
C LEU A 98 -3.08 -2.74 -0.60
N MET A 99 -2.21 -2.55 -1.60
CA MET A 99 -2.59 -2.67 -3.01
C MET A 99 -3.06 -4.09 -3.35
N ALA A 100 -2.38 -5.11 -2.82
CA ALA A 100 -2.77 -6.49 -3.05
C ALA A 100 -4.17 -6.76 -2.50
N ASP A 101 -4.52 -6.19 -1.35
CA ASP A 101 -5.86 -6.29 -0.77
C ASP A 101 -6.91 -5.56 -1.60
N VAL A 102 -6.64 -4.31 -2.01
CA VAL A 102 -7.54 -3.51 -2.85
C VAL A 102 -7.88 -4.23 -4.14
N TYR A 103 -6.88 -4.79 -4.82
CA TYR A 103 -7.01 -5.34 -6.17
C TYR A 103 -7.05 -6.88 -6.26
N GLY A 104 -6.95 -7.59 -5.14
CA GLY A 104 -7.00 -9.05 -5.11
C GLY A 104 -5.77 -9.73 -5.73
N LEU A 105 -4.56 -9.26 -5.44
CA LEU A 105 -3.34 -9.66 -6.14
C LEU A 105 -2.64 -10.85 -5.47
N ASP A 106 -3.03 -12.05 -5.89
CA ASP A 106 -2.59 -13.32 -5.31
C ASP A 106 -1.06 -13.48 -5.28
N VAL A 107 -0.39 -13.12 -6.38
CA VAL A 107 1.08 -13.20 -6.52
C VAL A 107 1.79 -12.32 -5.48
N VAL A 108 1.21 -11.18 -5.13
CA VAL A 108 1.79 -10.28 -4.12
C VAL A 108 1.61 -10.83 -2.73
N TRP A 109 0.41 -11.31 -2.38
CA TRP A 109 0.18 -11.97 -1.08
C TRP A 109 1.14 -13.15 -0.89
N GLU A 110 1.26 -14.00 -1.92
CA GLU A 110 2.14 -15.16 -1.88
C GLU A 110 3.62 -14.77 -1.69
N ALA A 111 4.06 -13.70 -2.36
CA ALA A 111 5.42 -13.20 -2.25
C ALA A 111 5.71 -12.54 -0.89
N LEU A 112 4.71 -11.92 -0.25
CA LEU A 112 4.90 -11.16 0.99
C LEU A 112 4.69 -12.00 2.26
N LEU A 113 3.81 -12.99 2.27
CA LEU A 113 3.49 -13.74 3.48
C LEU A 113 4.69 -14.56 4.00
N HIS A 114 4.93 -14.46 5.30
CA HIS A 114 5.78 -15.39 6.04
C HIS A 114 5.09 -16.78 6.11
N PRO A 115 5.83 -17.90 6.09
CA PRO A 115 5.25 -19.24 6.23
C PRO A 115 4.33 -19.38 7.45
N ASP A 116 4.75 -18.80 8.58
CA ASP A 116 4.03 -18.81 9.86
C ASP A 116 3.18 -17.55 10.11
N ALA A 117 2.79 -16.83 9.07
CA ALA A 117 2.01 -15.60 9.23
C ALA A 117 0.66 -15.86 9.93
N GLU A 118 0.15 -14.84 10.62
CA GLU A 118 -1.17 -14.84 11.25
C GLU A 118 -2.00 -13.64 10.78
N MET A 119 -3.29 -13.86 10.50
CA MET A 119 -4.22 -12.78 10.15
C MET A 119 -5.62 -13.18 10.60
N PHE A 120 -6.27 -12.35 11.39
CA PHE A 120 -7.67 -12.57 11.82
C PHE A 120 -7.90 -13.97 12.40
N GLN A 121 -6.97 -14.44 13.27
CA GLN A 121 -6.95 -15.78 13.86
C GLN A 121 -6.69 -16.94 12.87
N VAL A 122 -6.49 -16.65 11.58
CA VAL A 122 -6.04 -17.62 10.57
C VAL A 122 -4.53 -17.68 10.60
N LYS A 123 -3.97 -18.90 10.80
CA LYS A 123 -2.53 -19.13 10.94
C LYS A 123 -1.97 -19.92 9.78
N GLY A 124 -0.77 -19.55 9.36
CA GLY A 124 -0.03 -20.17 8.28
C GLY A 124 -0.38 -19.57 6.92
N LYS A 125 0.66 -19.41 6.09
CA LYS A 125 0.56 -18.81 4.75
C LYS A 125 -0.56 -19.42 3.91
N ASP A 126 -0.61 -20.75 3.79
CA ASP A 126 -1.56 -21.42 2.90
C ASP A 126 -3.02 -21.20 3.31
N ASN A 127 -3.29 -21.19 4.62
CA ASN A 127 -4.61 -20.93 5.16
C ASN A 127 -5.03 -19.46 4.93
N ILE A 128 -4.09 -18.52 5.11
CA ILE A 128 -4.34 -17.10 4.81
C ILE A 128 -4.61 -16.91 3.32
N MET A 129 -3.84 -17.54 2.44
CA MET A 129 -4.04 -17.48 0.99
C MET A 129 -5.42 -18.03 0.60
N SER A 130 -5.81 -19.18 1.15
CA SER A 130 -7.15 -19.75 0.95
C SER A 130 -8.25 -18.81 1.43
N PHE A 131 -8.09 -18.22 2.62
CA PHE A 131 -9.01 -17.22 3.16
C PHE A 131 -9.12 -16.00 2.24
N LYS A 132 -8.00 -15.42 1.81
CA LYS A 132 -7.95 -14.25 0.92
C LYS A 132 -8.63 -14.54 -0.42
N ARG A 133 -8.31 -15.65 -1.07
CA ARG A 133 -8.94 -16.05 -2.34
C ARG A 133 -10.46 -16.22 -2.21
N ARG A 134 -10.93 -16.82 -1.12
CA ARG A 134 -12.37 -16.96 -0.88
C ARG A 134 -13.04 -15.61 -0.58
N LEU A 135 -12.38 -14.75 0.18
CA LEU A 135 -12.94 -13.47 0.60
C LEU A 135 -12.92 -12.43 -0.53
N LEU A 136 -11.85 -12.41 -1.33
CA LEU A 136 -11.49 -11.33 -2.25
C LEU A 136 -11.53 -11.77 -3.73
N GLY A 137 -11.41 -13.07 -4.01
CA GLY A 137 -11.31 -13.60 -5.38
C GLY A 137 -12.63 -13.65 -6.16
N HIS A 138 -13.76 -13.33 -5.52
CA HIS A 138 -15.09 -13.33 -6.17
C HIS A 138 -15.57 -11.93 -6.58
N ASN A 139 -14.85 -10.87 -6.22
CA ASN A 139 -15.28 -9.51 -6.49
C ASN A 139 -14.75 -9.04 -7.85
N LYS A 140 -15.63 -8.58 -8.75
CA LYS A 140 -15.23 -8.03 -10.06
C LYS A 140 -14.69 -6.58 -9.97
N GLY A 141 -14.61 -6.02 -8.77
CA GLY A 141 -14.16 -4.66 -8.49
C GLY A 141 -13.20 -4.59 -7.29
N VAL A 142 -12.92 -3.37 -6.82
CA VAL A 142 -12.05 -3.14 -5.67
C VAL A 142 -12.66 -3.67 -4.37
N ASN A 143 -11.87 -4.36 -3.56
CA ASN A 143 -12.34 -4.93 -2.30
C ASN A 143 -12.33 -3.93 -1.15
N TYR A 144 -11.41 -2.98 -1.23
CA TYR A 144 -11.17 -1.97 -0.21
C TYR A 144 -10.91 -0.63 -0.86
N LYS A 145 -11.16 0.42 -0.10
CA LYS A 145 -10.60 1.75 -0.34
C LYS A 145 -9.64 2.06 0.80
N VAL A 146 -8.37 2.28 0.47
CA VAL A 146 -7.34 2.69 1.41
C VAL A 146 -7.09 4.18 1.21
N ASP A 147 -7.36 4.98 2.23
CA ASP A 147 -7.31 6.44 2.14
C ASP A 147 -5.90 6.98 2.46
N ALA A 148 -5.24 6.37 3.43
CA ALA A 148 -3.96 6.84 3.93
C ALA A 148 -3.17 5.73 4.62
N ILE A 149 -1.85 5.84 4.54
CA ILE A 149 -0.96 5.25 5.55
C ILE A 149 -0.72 6.35 6.58
N HIS A 150 -1.29 6.16 7.76
CA HIS A 150 -1.28 7.15 8.84
C HIS A 150 0.06 7.24 9.51
N ASP A 151 0.71 6.09 9.71
CA ASP A 151 1.97 5.99 10.44
C ASP A 151 2.75 4.74 10.05
N ILE A 152 4.04 4.77 10.35
CA ILE A 152 4.93 3.61 10.31
C ILE A 152 5.71 3.51 11.63
N ASP A 153 5.47 2.46 12.38
CA ASP A 153 6.24 2.13 13.57
C ASP A 153 7.45 1.30 13.16
N LEU A 154 8.54 1.99 12.83
CA LEU A 154 9.77 1.34 12.36
C LEU A 154 10.39 0.37 13.39
N PRO A 155 10.52 0.73 14.70
CA PRO A 155 11.00 -0.21 15.71
C PRO A 155 10.23 -1.53 15.75
N ASN A 156 8.91 -1.50 15.58
CA ASN A 156 8.08 -2.71 15.58
C ASN A 156 7.78 -3.27 14.18
N ARG A 157 8.24 -2.60 13.12
CA ARG A 157 7.96 -2.88 11.70
C ARG A 157 6.47 -3.02 11.40
N VAL A 158 5.69 -2.08 11.90
CA VAL A 158 4.23 -2.03 11.69
C VAL A 158 3.88 -0.84 10.79
N VAL A 159 2.97 -1.07 9.87
CA VAL A 159 2.31 -0.03 9.08
C VAL A 159 0.92 0.19 9.66
N VAL A 160 0.46 1.43 9.76
CA VAL A 160 -0.89 1.76 10.22
C VAL A 160 -1.65 2.41 9.08
N ALA A 161 -2.71 1.76 8.60
CA ALA A 161 -3.46 2.24 7.44
C ALA A 161 -4.97 2.10 7.65
N ASP A 162 -5.71 3.17 7.34
CA ASP A 162 -7.16 3.10 7.35
C ASP A 162 -7.68 2.49 6.05
N PHE A 163 -8.76 1.74 6.18
CA PHE A 163 -9.48 1.18 5.05
C PHE A 163 -11.00 1.33 5.21
N GLU A 164 -11.68 1.28 4.08
CA GLU A 164 -13.11 1.06 3.96
C GLU A 164 -13.31 -0.25 3.19
N CYS A 165 -13.94 -1.23 3.83
CA CYS A 165 -14.28 -2.50 3.20
C CYS A 165 -15.50 -2.33 2.31
N LEU A 166 -15.37 -2.74 1.05
CA LEU A 166 -16.40 -2.64 0.01
C LEU A 166 -16.99 -4.02 -0.35
N ILE A 167 -16.59 -5.07 0.37
CA ILE A 167 -17.08 -6.43 0.18
C ILE A 167 -18.50 -6.52 0.72
N SER A 168 -19.41 -7.02 -0.11
CA SER A 168 -20.83 -7.15 0.24
C SER A 168 -21.03 -7.99 1.51
N GLY A 169 -21.79 -7.46 2.47
CA GLY A 169 -22.06 -8.06 3.78
C GLY A 169 -20.92 -7.94 4.80
N LYS A 170 -19.82 -7.26 4.45
CA LYS A 170 -18.66 -7.00 5.34
C LYS A 170 -18.22 -5.53 5.30
N GLU A 171 -19.12 -4.65 4.87
CA GLU A 171 -18.87 -3.25 4.65
C GLU A 171 -18.49 -2.51 5.94
N GLY A 172 -17.80 -1.38 5.79
CA GLY A 172 -17.51 -0.47 6.89
C GLY A 172 -16.03 -0.14 7.01
N ARG A 173 -15.72 0.76 7.93
CA ARG A 173 -14.37 1.31 8.11
C ARG A 173 -13.56 0.57 9.16
N GLY A 174 -12.25 0.61 9.01
CA GLY A 174 -11.32 0.06 9.98
C GLY A 174 -9.91 0.61 9.79
N THR A 175 -9.03 0.15 10.67
CA THR A 175 -7.59 0.39 10.60
C THR A 175 -6.90 -0.96 10.62
N ASP A 176 -6.02 -1.18 9.65
CA ASP A 176 -5.13 -2.35 9.57
C ASP A 176 -3.76 -2.02 10.17
N PHE A 177 -3.15 -3.03 10.78
CA PHE A 177 -1.82 -3.01 11.36
C PHE A 177 -0.94 -4.12 10.76
N PRO A 178 -0.52 -4.03 9.48
CA PRO A 178 0.37 -5.02 8.88
C PRO A 178 1.76 -4.97 9.51
N LYS A 179 2.24 -6.10 10.02
CA LYS A 179 3.54 -6.26 10.68
C LYS A 179 4.49 -7.12 9.86
N PHE A 180 5.76 -6.69 9.78
CA PHE A 180 6.79 -7.34 8.97
C PHE A 180 7.97 -7.85 9.80
N ASP A 181 8.61 -8.94 9.34
CA ASP A 181 9.86 -9.46 9.92
C ASP A 181 11.11 -8.75 9.36
N GLN A 182 12.31 -9.23 9.74
CA GLN A 182 13.59 -8.71 9.23
C GLN A 182 13.84 -8.98 7.75
N ASN A 183 13.10 -9.91 7.15
CA ASN A 183 13.18 -10.25 5.74
C ASN A 183 12.06 -9.55 4.94
N TRP A 184 11.37 -8.59 5.56
CA TRP A 184 10.24 -7.87 4.97
C TRP A 184 9.09 -8.78 4.54
N LYS A 185 8.93 -9.90 5.25
CA LYS A 185 7.78 -10.79 5.14
C LYS A 185 6.72 -10.37 6.13
N LEU A 186 5.47 -10.37 5.68
CA LEU A 186 4.32 -10.10 6.52
C LEU A 186 4.11 -11.27 7.48
N ILE A 187 4.19 -10.99 8.78
CA ILE A 187 4.05 -11.99 9.86
C ILE A 187 2.72 -11.89 10.59
N CYS A 188 2.13 -10.70 10.67
CA CYS A 188 0.87 -10.50 11.36
C CYS A 188 0.07 -9.40 10.67
N VAL A 189 -1.25 -9.56 10.61
CA VAL A 189 -2.17 -8.46 10.32
C VAL A 189 -3.26 -8.48 11.38
N GLU A 190 -3.27 -7.40 12.15
CA GLU A 190 -4.38 -7.07 13.05
C GLU A 190 -5.23 -5.99 12.39
N ALA A 191 -6.50 -5.94 12.75
CA ALA A 191 -7.37 -4.85 12.34
C ALA A 191 -8.28 -4.45 13.49
N VAL A 192 -8.76 -3.21 13.45
CA VAL A 192 -9.82 -2.71 14.32
C VAL A 192 -10.90 -2.11 13.44
N ARG A 193 -12.16 -2.44 13.71
CA ARG A 193 -13.31 -1.83 13.02
C ARG A 193 -13.74 -0.56 13.73
N HIS A 194 -14.05 0.48 12.95
CA HIS A 194 -14.53 1.75 13.48
C HIS A 194 -16.02 1.62 13.78
N GLY A 195 -16.41 1.77 15.05
CA GLY A 195 -17.82 1.87 15.45
C GLY A 195 -18.60 0.55 15.57
N LEU A 196 -18.01 -0.61 15.27
CA LEU A 196 -18.59 -1.94 15.48
C LEU A 196 -17.52 -2.93 15.95
N PRO A 197 -17.84 -3.93 16.79
CA PRO A 197 -16.92 -5.03 17.10
C PRO A 197 -16.68 -5.91 15.86
N LEU A 198 -15.46 -6.44 15.72
CA LEU A 198 -15.10 -7.36 14.63
C LEU A 198 -15.90 -8.67 14.72
N GLN A 199 -16.66 -8.96 13.66
CA GLN A 199 -17.29 -10.27 13.44
C GLN A 199 -16.58 -10.92 12.23
N PHE A 200 -15.92 -12.06 12.43
CA PHE A 200 -15.15 -12.78 11.42
C PHE A 200 -15.96 -13.90 10.77
#